data_AF-A0A5E4CTH2-F1
#
_entry.id   AF-A0A5E4CTH2-F1
#
_cell.length_a   1.000
_cell.length_b   1.000
_cell.length_c   1.000
_cell.angle_alpha   90.00
_cell.angle_beta   90.00
_cell.angle_gamma   90.00
#
_symmetry.space_group_name_H-M   'P 1'
#
loop_
_entity.id
_entity.type
_entity.pdbx_description
1 polymer ?
#
loop_
_entity_poly.entity_id
_entity_poly.type
_entity_poly.pdbx_seq_one_letter_code
_entity_poly.pdbx_strand_id
1 'polypeptide(L)'
;ICGIQHLERIGKKLNLFDSLYFCIVTFSTVGFGDVTPETWSSKLFVVAMICVALVVLPIQDYYVVILCPTEMDVQVRRVLQIPMWSQRVIYLQGSALKDQDLLRAKMDDAEACFILSSRCEVDRTSSDHQTILRAWAVKDFAPNCPLYVQILKPENKFHIKFADHVVCEEEFKYAMLALNCICPATSTLITLLVHTSRG
;
A
#
# COMPACT_ATOMS: atom_id res chain seq x y z
N ILE A 1 -24.15 -8.29 -3.50
CA ILE A 1 -24.39 -9.75 -3.64
C ILE A 1 -25.86 -10.09 -3.33
N CYS A 2 -26.38 -9.81 -2.12
CA CYS A 2 -27.80 -10.09 -1.79
C CYS A 2 -28.85 -9.27 -2.60
N GLY A 3 -28.49 -8.11 -3.16
CA GLY A 3 -29.42 -7.24 -3.89
C GLY A 3 -29.96 -7.84 -5.20
N ILE A 4 -29.11 -8.51 -5.99
CA ILE A 4 -29.47 -9.11 -7.29
C ILE A 4 -30.41 -10.30 -7.07
N GLN A 5 -30.11 -11.15 -6.09
CA GLN A 5 -30.95 -12.29 -5.76
C GLN A 5 -32.35 -11.87 -5.27
N HIS A 6 -32.44 -10.76 -4.53
CA HIS A 6 -33.73 -10.24 -4.05
C HIS A 6 -34.57 -9.65 -5.19
N LEU A 7 -33.93 -8.90 -6.10
CA LEU A 7 -34.61 -8.25 -7.24
C LEU A 7 -35.01 -9.24 -8.34
N GLU A 8 -34.24 -10.31 -8.55
CA GLU A 8 -34.58 -11.31 -9.56
C GLU A 8 -35.58 -12.36 -9.11
N ARG A 9 -35.88 -12.44 -7.81
CA ARG A 9 -36.90 -13.36 -7.28
C ARG A 9 -38.29 -13.18 -7.91
N ILE A 10 -38.54 -12.01 -8.51
CA ILE A 10 -39.78 -11.61 -9.20
C ILE A 10 -39.82 -12.12 -10.66
N GLY A 11 -38.68 -12.33 -11.31
CA GLY A 11 -38.59 -12.75 -12.72
C GLY A 11 -38.14 -14.20 -12.89
N LYS A 12 -37.03 -14.60 -12.23
CA LYS A 12 -36.40 -15.91 -12.40
C LYS A 12 -35.72 -16.33 -11.08
N LYS A 13 -35.98 -17.55 -10.62
CA LYS A 13 -35.34 -18.07 -9.39
C LYS A 13 -33.87 -18.42 -9.67
N LEU A 14 -32.98 -17.45 -9.50
CA LEU A 14 -31.53 -17.70 -9.45
C LEU A 14 -31.13 -18.25 -8.08
N ASN A 15 -30.21 -19.23 -8.07
CA ASN A 15 -29.58 -19.68 -6.84
C ASN A 15 -28.54 -18.65 -6.36
N LEU A 16 -28.17 -18.73 -5.07
CA LEU A 16 -27.10 -17.91 -4.49
C LEU A 16 -25.80 -18.03 -5.30
N PHE A 17 -25.45 -19.26 -5.72
CA PHE A 17 -24.24 -19.54 -6.51
C PHE A 17 -24.27 -18.86 -7.88
N ASP A 18 -25.40 -18.87 -8.58
CA ASP A 18 -25.54 -18.22 -9.89
C ASP A 18 -25.39 -16.70 -9.78
N SER A 19 -25.94 -16.11 -8.70
CA SER A 19 -25.81 -14.68 -8.44
C SER A 19 -24.37 -14.27 -8.09
N LEU A 20 -23.63 -15.14 -7.41
CA LEU A 20 -22.22 -14.95 -7.05
C LEU A 20 -21.34 -15.06 -8.30
N TYR A 21 -21.58 -16.09 -9.12
CA TYR A 21 -20.93 -16.28 -10.40
C TYR A 21 -21.14 -15.06 -11.31
N PHE A 22 -22.39 -14.60 -11.45
CA PHE A 22 -22.71 -13.40 -12.22
C PHE A 22 -21.98 -12.15 -11.69
N CYS A 23 -21.92 -11.95 -10.37
CA CYS A 23 -21.18 -10.83 -9.77
C CYS A 23 -19.69 -10.87 -10.11
N ILE A 24 -19.05 -12.04 -9.98
CA ILE A 24 -17.61 -12.21 -10.23
C ILE A 24 -17.31 -11.99 -11.72
N VAL A 25 -18.08 -12.58 -12.63
CA VAL A 25 -17.92 -12.44 -14.09
C VAL A 25 -18.13 -11.00 -14.56
N THR A 26 -19.05 -10.29 -13.92
CA THR A 26 -19.32 -8.87 -14.21
C THR A 26 -18.20 -7.98 -13.67
N PHE A 27 -17.70 -8.22 -12.45
CA PHE A 27 -16.57 -7.46 -11.88
C PHE A 27 -15.25 -7.72 -12.60
N SER A 28 -15.00 -8.94 -13.08
CA SER A 28 -13.82 -9.26 -13.88
C SER A 28 -13.91 -8.71 -15.31
N THR A 29 -15.00 -8.03 -15.68
CA THR A 29 -15.28 -7.49 -17.02
C THR A 29 -15.30 -8.54 -18.14
N VAL A 30 -15.41 -9.83 -17.79
CA VAL A 30 -15.40 -10.93 -18.77
C VAL A 30 -16.72 -11.02 -19.54
N GLY A 31 -17.85 -10.90 -18.83
CA GLY A 31 -19.18 -10.74 -19.45
C GLY A 31 -19.63 -11.87 -20.38
N PHE A 32 -19.60 -13.13 -19.93
CA PHE A 32 -20.01 -14.28 -20.74
C PHE A 32 -21.46 -14.23 -21.26
N GLY A 33 -22.36 -13.52 -20.56
CA GLY A 33 -23.76 -13.34 -20.99
C GLY A 33 -24.65 -14.58 -20.84
N ASP A 34 -24.17 -15.61 -20.15
CA ASP A 34 -24.88 -16.84 -19.82
C ASP A 34 -25.97 -16.63 -18.75
N VAL A 35 -25.71 -15.75 -17.79
CA VAL A 35 -26.70 -15.26 -16.82
C VAL A 35 -26.90 -13.77 -17.05
N THR A 36 -28.15 -13.34 -17.28
CA THR A 36 -28.47 -11.92 -17.54
C THR A 36 -29.74 -11.48 -16.83
N PRO A 37 -29.80 -10.21 -16.38
CA PRO A 37 -30.98 -9.66 -15.74
C PRO A 37 -32.13 -9.44 -16.73
N GLU A 38 -33.27 -10.08 -16.47
CA GLU A 38 -34.46 -9.95 -17.31
C GLU A 38 -35.37 -8.78 -16.86
N THR A 39 -35.39 -8.43 -15.57
CA THR A 39 -36.26 -7.37 -15.02
C THR A 39 -35.64 -5.97 -15.14
N TRP A 40 -36.50 -4.96 -15.31
CA TRP A 40 -36.08 -3.55 -15.40
C TRP A 40 -35.29 -3.10 -14.16
N SER A 41 -35.76 -3.50 -12.97
CA SER A 41 -35.15 -3.15 -11.69
C SER A 41 -33.76 -3.78 -11.49
N SER A 42 -33.55 -5.03 -11.93
CA SER A 42 -32.24 -5.68 -11.81
C SER A 42 -31.24 -5.13 -12.81
N LYS A 43 -31.66 -4.77 -14.03
CA LYS A 43 -30.80 -4.08 -15.02
C LYS A 43 -30.25 -2.77 -14.47
N LEU A 44 -31.09 -1.93 -13.87
CA LEU A 44 -30.67 -0.67 -13.27
C LEU A 44 -29.64 -0.90 -12.15
N PHE A 45 -29.89 -1.89 -11.29
CA PHE A 45 -28.99 -2.25 -10.19
C PHE A 45 -27.63 -2.74 -10.68
N VAL A 46 -27.60 -3.59 -11.72
CA VAL A 46 -26.36 -4.10 -12.32
C VAL A 46 -25.55 -2.97 -12.95
N VAL A 47 -26.19 -2.04 -13.66
CA VAL A 47 -25.51 -0.85 -14.22
C VAL A 47 -24.89 -0.02 -13.10
N ALA A 48 -25.62 0.25 -12.02
CA ALA A 48 -25.08 0.98 -10.88
C ALA A 48 -23.89 0.25 -10.23
N MET A 49 -23.97 -1.08 -10.08
CA MET A 49 -22.87 -1.90 -9.56
C MET A 49 -21.63 -1.90 -10.46
N ILE A 50 -21.81 -1.90 -11.79
CA ILE A 50 -20.71 -1.79 -12.76
C ILE A 50 -20.05 -0.41 -12.64
N CYS A 51 -20.83 0.67 -12.56
CA CYS A 51 -20.29 2.01 -12.35
C CYS A 51 -19.47 2.11 -11.06
N VAL A 52 -19.99 1.56 -9.94
CA VAL A 52 -19.26 1.54 -8.67
C VAL A 52 -17.99 0.69 -8.78
N ALA A 53 -18.05 -0.49 -9.40
CA ALA A 53 -16.89 -1.36 -9.57
C ALA A 53 -15.81 -0.71 -10.45
N LEU A 54 -16.18 -0.09 -11.57
CA LEU A 54 -15.25 0.62 -12.44
C LEU A 54 -14.64 1.86 -11.79
N VAL A 55 -15.31 2.46 -10.81
CA VAL A 55 -14.73 3.54 -10.00
C VAL A 55 -13.80 2.99 -8.91
N VAL A 56 -14.14 1.85 -8.29
CA VAL A 56 -13.39 1.27 -7.15
C VAL A 56 -12.18 0.43 -7.57
N LEU A 57 -12.25 -0.28 -8.70
CA LEU A 57 -11.16 -1.11 -9.22
C LEU A 57 -9.88 -0.32 -9.58
N PRO A 58 -9.92 0.83 -10.27
CA PRO A 58 -8.70 1.58 -10.60
C PRO A 58 -8.05 2.24 -9.38
N ILE A 59 -8.78 2.41 -8.27
CA ILE A 59 -8.20 2.88 -7.00
C ILE A 59 -7.19 1.86 -6.42
N GLN A 60 -7.08 0.67 -7.02
CA GLN A 60 -6.12 -0.35 -6.61
C GLN A 60 -4.80 -0.32 -7.39
N ASP A 61 -4.62 0.58 -8.37
CA ASP A 61 -3.46 0.61 -9.26
C ASP A 61 -2.39 1.60 -8.80
N TYR A 62 -1.92 1.42 -7.57
CA TYR A 62 -0.69 2.08 -7.12
C TYR A 62 0.53 1.33 -7.65
N TYR A 63 1.46 2.06 -8.26
CA TYR A 63 2.79 1.56 -8.59
C TYR A 63 3.75 1.89 -7.45
N VAL A 64 4.53 0.89 -7.04
CA VAL A 64 5.56 1.03 -6.02
C VAL A 64 6.92 1.10 -6.69
N VAL A 65 7.58 2.25 -6.59
CA VAL A 65 8.94 2.45 -7.10
C VAL A 65 9.93 2.31 -5.95
N ILE A 66 10.87 1.37 -6.07
CA ILE A 66 11.93 1.16 -5.09
C ILE A 66 13.19 1.84 -5.60
N LEU A 67 13.74 2.79 -4.83
CA LEU A 67 15.01 3.46 -5.13
C LEU A 67 16.08 2.98 -4.14
N CYS A 68 17.12 2.32 -4.65
CA CYS A 68 18.20 1.79 -3.82
C CYS A 68 19.56 1.89 -4.53
N PRO A 69 20.64 2.29 -3.84
CA PRO A 69 21.96 2.45 -4.48
C PRO A 69 22.62 1.11 -4.83
N THR A 70 22.29 0.06 -4.09
CA THR A 70 22.82 -1.30 -4.30
C THR A 70 22.12 -1.96 -5.49
N GLU A 71 22.77 -2.92 -6.13
CA GLU A 71 22.12 -3.76 -7.14
C GLU A 71 21.07 -4.68 -6.52
N MET A 72 20.13 -5.13 -7.35
CA MET A 72 19.05 -6.01 -6.93
C MET A 72 19.59 -7.40 -6.55
N ASP A 73 19.36 -7.80 -5.30
CA ASP A 73 19.70 -9.14 -4.83
C ASP A 73 18.83 -10.20 -5.53
N VAL A 74 19.37 -11.43 -5.63
CA VAL A 74 18.73 -12.57 -6.31
C VAL A 74 17.36 -12.89 -5.71
N GLN A 75 17.21 -12.75 -4.40
CA GLN A 75 15.94 -12.99 -3.72
C GLN A 75 14.88 -11.96 -4.12
N VAL A 76 15.24 -10.67 -4.14
CA VAL A 76 14.32 -9.59 -4.55
C VAL A 76 13.94 -9.76 -6.02
N ARG A 77 14.89 -10.14 -6.88
CA ARG A 77 14.61 -10.41 -8.30
C ARG A 77 13.57 -11.52 -8.50
N ARG A 78 13.63 -12.60 -7.71
CA ARG A 78 12.64 -13.69 -7.77
C ARG A 78 11.26 -13.22 -7.33
N VAL A 79 11.20 -12.39 -6.29
CA VAL A 79 9.95 -11.79 -5.82
C VAL A 79 9.35 -10.92 -6.94
N LEU A 80 10.13 -10.01 -7.54
CA LEU A 80 9.63 -9.13 -8.60
C LEU A 80 9.22 -9.88 -9.89
N GLN A 81 9.66 -11.12 -10.10
CA GLN A 81 9.21 -11.94 -11.23
C GLN A 81 7.80 -12.52 -11.07
N ILE A 82 7.22 -12.51 -9.86
CA ILE A 82 5.88 -13.03 -9.61
C ILE A 82 4.84 -12.12 -10.28
N PRO A 83 3.86 -12.65 -11.03
CA PRO A 83 2.92 -11.86 -11.83
C PRO A 83 2.17 -10.76 -11.06
N MET A 84 1.86 -11.01 -9.78
CA MET A 84 1.20 -10.04 -8.90
C MET A 84 2.04 -8.79 -8.62
N TRP A 85 3.37 -8.93 -8.60
CA TRP A 85 4.30 -7.84 -8.28
C TRP A 85 5.00 -7.27 -9.51
N SER A 86 5.21 -8.06 -10.57
CA SER A 86 5.89 -7.61 -11.79
C SER A 86 5.16 -6.45 -12.49
N GLN A 87 3.84 -6.38 -12.35
CA GLN A 87 3.03 -5.30 -12.90
C GLN A 87 2.98 -4.06 -12.01
N ARG A 88 3.29 -4.17 -10.72
CA ARG A 88 3.06 -3.12 -9.72
C ARG A 88 4.33 -2.54 -9.12
N VAL A 89 5.43 -3.29 -9.10
CA VAL A 89 6.67 -2.91 -8.41
C VAL A 89 7.79 -2.71 -9.42
N ILE A 90 8.38 -1.52 -9.40
CA ILE A 90 9.48 -1.13 -10.28
C ILE A 90 10.71 -0.87 -9.42
N TYR A 91 11.81 -1.56 -9.71
CA TYR A 91 13.07 -1.34 -9.02
C TYR A 91 13.98 -0.43 -9.84
N LEU A 92 14.42 0.68 -9.24
CA LEU A 92 15.36 1.62 -9.81
C LEU A 92 16.65 1.65 -8.97
N GLN A 93 17.77 1.40 -9.62
CA GLN A 93 19.07 1.55 -8.99
C GLN A 93 19.48 3.03 -8.99
N GLY A 94 19.66 3.59 -7.79
CA GLY A 94 19.99 5.00 -7.59
C GLY A 94 19.96 5.44 -6.13
N SER A 95 20.43 6.65 -5.86
CA SER A 95 20.42 7.26 -4.53
C SER A 95 19.45 8.42 -4.50
N ALA A 96 18.66 8.53 -3.42
CA ALA A 96 17.77 9.67 -3.20
C ALA A 96 18.50 11.01 -3.00
N LEU A 97 19.83 11.01 -2.87
CA LEU A 97 20.65 12.23 -2.79
C LEU A 97 20.97 12.85 -4.16
N LYS A 98 20.61 12.17 -5.26
CA LYS A 98 20.86 12.64 -6.63
C LYS A 98 19.54 12.98 -7.30
N ASP A 99 19.40 14.23 -7.74
CA ASP A 99 18.18 14.72 -8.39
C ASP A 99 17.85 13.95 -9.68
N GLN A 100 18.87 13.48 -10.41
CA GLN A 100 18.68 12.63 -11.59
C GLN A 100 17.94 11.33 -11.26
N ASP A 101 18.18 10.76 -10.09
CA ASP A 101 17.57 9.51 -9.66
C ASP A 101 16.13 9.76 -9.18
N LEU A 102 15.87 10.90 -8.54
CA LEU A 102 14.53 11.35 -8.15
C LEU A 102 13.66 11.65 -9.39
N LEU A 103 14.24 12.24 -10.44
CA LEU A 103 13.56 12.46 -11.72
C LEU A 103 13.21 11.14 -12.41
N ARG A 104 14.11 10.14 -12.38
CA ARG A 104 13.83 8.78 -12.89
C ARG A 104 12.71 8.09 -12.13
N ALA A 105 12.62 8.34 -10.82
CA ALA A 105 11.54 7.86 -9.96
C ALA A 105 10.25 8.68 -10.07
N LYS A 106 10.26 9.80 -10.81
CA LYS A 106 9.15 10.75 -10.94
C LYS A 106 8.57 11.19 -9.60
N MET A 107 9.45 11.61 -8.69
CA MET A 107 9.04 12.01 -7.33
C MET A 107 8.05 13.18 -7.31
N ASP A 108 8.05 14.04 -8.33
CA ASP A 108 7.10 15.17 -8.45
C ASP A 108 5.65 14.70 -8.63
N ASP A 109 5.44 13.57 -9.31
CA ASP A 109 4.12 12.95 -9.54
C ASP A 109 3.74 11.96 -8.43
N ALA A 110 4.66 11.68 -7.49
CA ALA A 110 4.45 10.64 -6.49
C ALA A 110 3.47 11.09 -5.40
N GLU A 111 2.49 10.24 -5.09
CA GLU A 111 1.51 10.52 -4.04
C GLU A 111 2.07 10.35 -2.63
N ALA A 112 3.13 9.56 -2.46
CA ALA A 112 3.79 9.37 -1.16
C ALA A 112 5.26 8.93 -1.33
N CYS A 113 6.12 9.42 -0.44
CA CYS A 113 7.51 9.00 -0.35
C CYS A 113 7.79 8.33 1.00
N PHE A 114 8.32 7.09 0.97
CA PHE A 114 8.73 6.36 2.16
C PHE A 114 10.25 6.29 2.25
N ILE A 115 10.82 6.80 3.35
CA ILE A 115 12.25 6.71 3.64
C ILE A 115 12.45 5.83 4.86
N LEU A 116 13.18 4.73 4.65
CA LEU A 116 13.46 3.73 5.67
C LEU A 116 14.94 3.79 6.07
N SER A 117 15.19 3.77 7.38
CA SER A 117 16.55 3.65 7.93
C SER A 117 17.05 2.21 7.79
N SER A 118 18.33 2.06 7.43
CA SER A 118 18.94 0.74 7.30
C SER A 118 19.21 0.15 8.68
N ARG A 119 18.81 -1.10 8.89
CA ARG A 119 19.14 -1.83 10.15
C ARG A 119 20.47 -2.58 10.06
N CYS A 120 21.09 -2.65 8.88
CA CYS A 120 22.29 -3.43 8.62
C CYS A 120 23.59 -2.64 8.82
N GLU A 121 23.52 -1.33 9.04
CA GLU A 121 24.72 -0.54 9.33
C GLU A 121 25.18 -0.76 10.78
N VAL A 122 26.50 -0.87 10.95
CA VAL A 122 27.14 -1.10 12.26
C VAL A 122 26.87 0.04 13.22
N ASP A 123 26.78 1.27 12.71
CA ASP A 123 26.42 2.45 13.49
C ASP A 123 25.01 2.95 13.13
N ARG A 124 24.11 2.88 14.11
CA ARG A 124 22.73 3.38 13.97
C ARG A 124 22.68 4.89 13.76
N THR A 125 23.63 5.62 14.32
CA THR A 125 23.67 7.09 14.24
C THR A 125 24.00 7.53 12.82
N SER A 126 25.00 6.91 12.22
CA SER A 126 25.34 7.10 10.80
C SER A 126 24.15 6.77 9.88
N SER A 127 23.37 5.72 10.20
CA SER A 127 22.17 5.38 9.43
C SER A 127 21.09 6.45 9.50
N ASP A 128 20.81 6.94 10.70
CA ASP A 128 19.86 8.05 10.90
C ASP A 128 20.32 9.31 10.15
N HIS A 129 21.63 9.65 10.19
CA HIS A 129 22.16 10.78 9.44
C HIS A 129 21.92 10.63 7.94
N GLN A 130 22.12 9.43 7.37
CA GLN A 130 21.80 9.20 5.95
C GLN A 130 20.31 9.37 5.66
N THR A 131 19.44 8.86 6.53
CA THR A 131 17.98 9.03 6.40
C THR A 131 17.58 10.49 6.46
N ILE A 132 18.14 11.27 7.37
CA ILE A 132 17.90 12.71 7.49
C ILE A 132 18.30 13.42 6.20
N LEU A 133 19.50 13.13 5.67
CA LEU A 133 19.97 13.74 4.42
C LEU A 133 19.07 13.39 3.23
N ARG A 134 18.61 12.13 3.14
CA ARG A 134 17.66 11.70 2.09
C ARG A 134 16.31 12.41 2.24
N ALA A 135 15.82 12.59 3.46
CA ALA A 135 14.58 13.32 3.72
C ALA A 135 14.66 14.78 3.28
N TRP A 136 15.77 15.46 3.55
CA TRP A 136 16.01 16.81 3.06
C TRP A 136 16.10 16.86 1.53
N ALA A 137 16.86 15.96 0.90
CA ALA A 137 16.98 15.91 -0.56
C ALA A 137 15.63 15.73 -1.26
N VAL A 138 14.78 14.83 -0.75
CA VAL A 138 13.43 14.63 -1.28
C VAL A 138 12.54 15.85 -1.03
N LYS A 139 12.61 16.46 0.16
CA LYS A 139 11.77 17.62 0.49
C LYS A 139 12.13 18.87 -0.32
N ASP A 140 13.41 19.03 -0.64
CA ASP A 140 13.90 20.13 -1.48
C ASP A 140 13.48 19.93 -2.95
N PHE A 141 13.57 18.69 -3.45
CA PHE A 141 13.18 18.35 -4.83
C PHE A 141 11.65 18.40 -5.03
N ALA A 142 10.88 17.71 -4.19
CA ALA A 142 9.43 17.57 -4.29
C ALA A 142 8.73 18.01 -2.98
N PRO A 143 8.52 19.32 -2.77
CA PRO A 143 7.98 19.83 -1.49
C PRO A 143 6.52 19.44 -1.24
N ASN A 144 5.75 19.16 -2.30
CA ASN A 144 4.33 18.81 -2.24
C ASN A 144 4.08 17.33 -1.92
N CYS A 145 5.08 16.46 -2.07
CA CYS A 145 4.93 15.03 -1.81
C CYS A 145 4.93 14.78 -0.28
N PRO A 146 3.92 14.08 0.27
CA PRO A 146 3.90 13.76 1.69
C PRO A 146 5.01 12.76 2.02
N LEU A 147 5.77 13.09 3.07
CA LEU A 147 6.99 12.38 3.43
C LEU A 147 6.78 11.53 4.69
N TYR A 148 7.00 10.22 4.53
CA TYR A 148 6.94 9.22 5.60
C TYR A 148 8.35 8.75 5.93
N VAL A 149 8.85 9.12 7.12
CA VAL A 149 10.24 8.84 7.50
C VAL A 149 10.30 7.94 8.73
N GLN A 150 11.10 6.87 8.65
CA GLN A 150 11.44 6.03 9.78
C GLN A 150 12.86 6.34 10.28
N ILE A 151 13.00 6.67 11.56
CA ILE A 151 14.28 6.89 12.25
C ILE A 151 14.47 5.88 13.39
N LEU A 152 15.72 5.56 13.71
CA LEU A 152 16.08 4.66 14.80
C LEU A 152 16.05 5.38 16.15
N LYS A 153 16.90 6.39 16.35
CA LYS A 153 17.08 7.07 17.65
C LYS A 153 16.14 8.28 17.84
N PRO A 154 15.60 8.50 19.06
CA PRO A 154 14.75 9.66 19.35
C PRO A 154 15.49 11.00 19.26
N GLU A 155 16.78 11.01 19.56
CA GLU A 155 17.64 12.21 19.52
C GLU A 155 17.62 12.87 18.14
N ASN A 156 17.63 12.04 17.10
CA ASN A 156 17.70 12.46 15.71
C ASN A 156 16.33 12.89 15.15
N LYS A 157 15.24 12.59 15.85
CA LYS A 157 13.85 12.90 15.43
C LYS A 157 13.62 14.40 15.25
N PHE A 158 14.33 15.25 15.99
CA PHE A 158 14.20 16.70 15.87
C PHE A 158 14.51 17.21 14.46
N HIS A 159 15.49 16.59 13.78
CA HIS A 159 15.97 17.04 12.48
C HIS A 159 15.00 16.77 11.32
N ILE A 160 14.01 15.91 11.51
CA ILE A 160 13.01 15.53 10.50
C ILE A 160 11.57 15.88 10.90
N LYS A 161 11.39 16.81 11.84
CA LYS A 161 10.06 17.28 12.25
C LYS A 161 9.28 17.96 11.12
N PHE A 162 9.95 18.32 10.02
CA PHE A 162 9.31 18.87 8.82
C PHE A 162 8.59 17.82 7.98
N ALA A 163 8.86 16.53 8.19
CA ALA A 163 8.17 15.45 7.50
C ALA A 163 6.76 15.28 8.07
N ASP A 164 5.81 14.94 7.21
CA ASP A 164 4.38 14.82 7.57
C ASP A 164 4.15 13.71 8.59
N HIS A 165 4.86 12.58 8.43
CA HIS A 165 4.76 11.44 9.33
C HIS A 165 6.14 10.89 9.69
N VAL A 166 6.40 10.82 11.00
CA VAL A 166 7.67 10.35 11.54
C VAL A 166 7.44 9.19 12.50
N VAL A 167 8.09 8.06 12.23
CA VAL A 167 8.08 6.88 13.09
C VAL A 167 9.48 6.69 13.68
N CYS A 168 9.58 6.77 15.01
CA CYS A 168 10.81 6.44 15.73
C CYS A 168 10.76 5.01 16.27
N GLU A 169 11.69 4.17 15.82
CA GLU A 169 11.74 2.75 16.19
C GLU A 169 12.03 2.55 17.68
N GLU A 170 12.99 3.26 18.25
CA GLU A 170 13.34 3.10 19.67
C GLU A 170 12.22 3.58 20.59
N GLU A 171 11.59 4.73 20.32
CA GLU A 171 10.44 5.21 21.11
C GLU A 171 9.32 4.16 21.14
N PHE A 172 8.96 3.63 19.97
CA PHE A 172 7.89 2.64 19.86
C PHE A 172 8.28 1.33 20.55
N LYS A 173 9.52 0.87 20.37
CA LYS A 173 10.05 -0.34 21.01
C LYS A 173 10.03 -0.22 22.54
N TYR A 174 10.54 0.87 23.09
CA TYR A 174 10.59 1.07 24.55
C TYR A 174 9.19 1.30 25.14
N ALA A 175 8.29 1.98 24.43
CA ALA A 175 6.90 2.13 24.84
C ALA A 175 6.20 0.76 24.95
N MET A 176 6.38 -0.12 23.97
CA MET A 176 5.80 -1.48 24.01
C MET A 176 6.33 -2.31 25.17
N LEU A 177 7.64 -2.25 25.43
CA LEU A 177 8.25 -2.97 26.55
C LEU A 177 7.73 -2.47 27.89
N ALA A 178 7.57 -1.15 28.04
CA ALA A 178 7.01 -0.55 29.25
C ALA A 178 5.53 -0.93 29.46
N LEU A 179 4.71 -0.88 28.40
CA LEU A 179 3.30 -1.24 28.46
C LEU A 179 3.09 -2.72 28.80
N ASN A 180 3.95 -3.61 28.30
CA ASN A 180 3.92 -5.03 28.63
C ASN A 180 4.14 -5.31 30.13
N CYS A 181 4.79 -4.40 30.86
CA CYS A 181 4.93 -4.51 32.32
C CYS A 181 3.63 -4.16 33.06
N ILE A 182 2.74 -3.35 32.46
CA ILE A 182 1.45 -2.93 33.05
C ILE A 182 0.35 -3.93 32.67
N CYS A 183 0.28 -4.27 31.39
CA CYS A 183 -0.72 -5.19 30.86
C CYS A 183 -0.01 -6.28 30.03
N PRO A 184 -0.27 -7.58 30.29
CA PRO A 184 0.33 -8.64 29.52
C PRO A 184 -0.14 -8.58 28.05
N ALA A 185 0.80 -8.84 27.13
CA ALA A 185 0.55 -8.97 25.69
C ALA A 185 0.03 -7.72 24.95
N THR A 186 0.19 -6.51 25.50
CA THR A 186 -0.15 -5.26 24.80
C THR A 186 0.62 -5.09 23.49
N SER A 187 1.90 -5.47 23.44
CA SER A 187 2.68 -5.43 22.21
C SER A 187 2.09 -6.32 21.10
N THR A 188 1.60 -7.50 21.47
CA THR A 188 0.97 -8.45 20.53
C THR A 188 -0.33 -7.88 20.00
N LEU A 189 -1.16 -7.30 20.89
CA LEU A 189 -2.42 -6.65 20.50
C LEU A 189 -2.17 -5.54 19.46
N ILE A 190 -1.22 -4.65 19.72
CA ILE A 190 -0.95 -3.54 18.80
C ILE A 190 -0.37 -4.04 17.47
N THR A 191 0.48 -5.07 17.51
CA THR A 191 1.01 -5.71 16.28
C THR A 191 -0.11 -6.28 15.41
N LEU A 192 -1.10 -6.93 16.01
CA LEU A 192 -2.25 -7.48 15.29
C LEU A 192 -3.18 -6.39 14.72
N LEU A 193 -3.30 -5.25 15.39
CA LEU A 193 -4.09 -4.12 14.90
C LEU A 193 -3.41 -3.41 13.71
N VAL A 194 -2.08 -3.28 13.75
CA VAL A 194 -1.32 -2.64 12.68
C VAL A 194 -1.19 -3.56 11.46
N HIS A 195 -1.06 -4.87 11.68
CA HIS A 195 -0.96 -5.83 10.59
C HIS A 195 -2.35 -6.14 10.02
N THR A 196 -2.69 -5.55 8.89
CA THR A 196 -3.96 -5.80 8.19
C THR A 196 -3.95 -7.19 7.53
N SER A 197 -4.14 -8.25 8.31
CA SER A 197 -4.46 -9.58 7.75
C SER A 197 -5.96 -9.71 7.54
N ARG A 198 -6.37 -10.00 6.31
CA ARG A 198 -7.69 -10.62 6.09
C ARG A 198 -7.54 -12.09 6.48
N GLY A 199 -8.20 -12.49 7.57
CA GLY A 199 -8.23 -13.88 8.05
C GLY A 199 -8.88 -14.82 7.05
#